data_AF-A0CL58-F1
#
_entry.id   AF-A0CL58-F1
#
_cell.length_a   1.000
_cell.length_b   1.000
_cell.length_c   1.000
_cell.angle_alpha   90.00
_cell.angle_beta   90.00
_cell.angle_gamma   90.00
#
_symmetry.space_group_name_H-M   'P 1'
#
loop_
_entity.id
_entity.type
_entity.pdbx_description
1 polymer ?
#
loop_
_entity_poly.entity_id
_entity_poly.type
_entity_poly.pdbx_seq_one_letter_code
_entity_poly.pdbx_strand_id
1 'polypeptide(L)'
;MAKPQGAGSIWNPNSWHWEEKNYTTIARQLIEQKIKAIKVESGDIILTNIELKSISGDAQVNIRKGKQVLVYDFDIEVEWRGSNESDEAEGTYKIKDLNSLDNDFELIHINSRSKTKISDKCKDMVKRDMHMKLKESFKTLMQEIGQFESDPEKLKKDQEARKHAEEQIKQAKEQNGELKERIFQEQKLKEMKMKQEFTQVSSQ
;
A
#
# COMPACT_ATOMS: atom_id res chain seq x y z
N MET A 1 -6.41 20.70 -2.35
CA MET A 1 -6.29 19.34 -2.91
C MET A 1 -7.39 18.47 -2.31
N ALA A 2 -8.07 17.65 -3.12
CA ALA A 2 -9.07 16.72 -2.60
C ALA A 2 -8.41 15.75 -1.61
N LYS A 3 -9.10 15.38 -0.53
CA LYS A 3 -8.56 14.42 0.44
C LYS A 3 -8.41 13.06 -0.27
N PRO A 4 -7.34 12.29 0.01
CA PRO A 4 -7.14 10.98 -0.58
C PRO A 4 -8.35 10.09 -0.27
N GLN A 5 -8.99 9.56 -1.32
CA GLN A 5 -10.19 8.74 -1.25
C GLN A 5 -9.84 7.35 -1.74
N GLY A 6 -10.13 6.34 -0.94
CA GLY A 6 -9.96 4.94 -1.30
C GLY A 6 -11.22 4.16 -1.01
N ALA A 7 -11.38 3.05 -1.71
CA ALA A 7 -12.51 2.15 -1.52
C ALA A 7 -12.03 0.87 -0.82
N GLY A 8 -12.69 0.48 0.29
CA GLY A 8 -12.46 -0.83 0.89
C GLY A 8 -12.96 -1.97 -0.01
N SER A 9 -12.75 -3.22 0.37
CA SER A 9 -13.30 -4.37 -0.36
C SER A 9 -14.83 -4.38 -0.36
N ILE A 10 -15.41 -5.05 -1.37
CA ILE A 10 -16.87 -5.20 -1.53
C ILE A 10 -17.50 -5.92 -0.34
N TRP A 11 -16.81 -6.91 0.24
CA TRP A 11 -17.29 -7.65 1.41
C TRP A 11 -17.27 -6.82 2.70
N ASN A 12 -16.57 -5.68 2.71
CA ASN A 12 -16.35 -4.84 3.89
C ASN A 12 -17.22 -3.56 3.81
N PRO A 13 -18.52 -3.66 4.16
CA PRO A 13 -19.43 -2.53 4.09
C PRO A 13 -18.95 -1.39 4.97
N ASN A 14 -18.99 -0.17 4.42
CA ASN A 14 -18.54 1.06 5.07
C ASN A 14 -17.08 1.06 5.57
N SER A 15 -16.27 0.06 5.17
CA SER A 15 -14.90 -0.14 5.67
C SER A 15 -14.84 -0.15 7.20
N TRP A 16 -15.77 -0.89 7.84
CA TRP A 16 -15.81 -1.05 9.29
C TRP A 16 -14.89 -2.15 9.80
N HIS A 17 -14.63 -3.16 8.97
CA HIS A 17 -13.65 -4.18 9.25
C HIS A 17 -12.26 -3.69 8.86
N TRP A 18 -11.27 -4.05 9.67
CA TRP A 18 -9.88 -3.78 9.35
C TRP A 18 -9.49 -4.54 8.07
N GLU A 19 -8.87 -3.84 7.13
CA GLU A 19 -8.44 -4.40 5.85
C GLU A 19 -7.16 -3.70 5.41
N GLU A 20 -6.08 -4.47 5.38
CA GLU A 20 -4.77 -4.02 4.95
C GLU A 20 -4.54 -4.39 3.48
N LYS A 21 -4.25 -3.39 2.66
CA LYS A 21 -3.77 -3.61 1.30
C LYS A 21 -2.25 -3.44 1.28
N ASN A 22 -1.55 -4.44 0.78
CA ASN A 22 -0.10 -4.40 0.63
C ASN A 22 0.29 -3.42 -0.48
N TYR A 23 1.11 -2.43 -0.13
CA TYR A 23 1.66 -1.41 -1.02
C TYR A 23 3.20 -1.43 -1.06
N THR A 24 3.83 -2.44 -0.45
CA THR A 24 5.27 -2.55 -0.30
C THR A 24 5.99 -2.47 -1.64
N THR A 25 5.52 -3.16 -2.68
CA THR A 25 6.16 -3.15 -4.00
C THR A 25 6.17 -1.75 -4.63
N ILE A 26 5.05 -1.04 -4.55
CA ILE A 26 4.91 0.32 -5.11
C ILE A 26 5.80 1.28 -4.34
N ALA A 27 5.76 1.24 -3.00
CA ALA A 27 6.59 2.08 -2.15
C ALA A 27 8.08 1.86 -2.42
N ARG A 28 8.54 0.60 -2.53
CA ARG A 28 9.94 0.27 -2.86
C ARG A 28 10.37 0.88 -4.19
N GLN A 29 9.54 0.76 -5.23
CA GLN A 29 9.84 1.33 -6.55
C GLN A 29 9.97 2.86 -6.51
N LEU A 30 9.05 3.54 -5.82
CA LEU A 30 9.09 5.01 -5.69
C LEU A 30 10.30 5.48 -4.88
N ILE A 31 10.61 4.80 -3.77
CA ILE A 31 11.79 5.08 -2.95
C ILE A 31 13.06 4.92 -3.79
N GLU A 32 13.17 3.83 -4.55
CA GLU A 32 14.32 3.57 -5.41
C GLU A 32 14.49 4.66 -6.47
N GLN A 33 13.42 5.02 -7.17
CA GLN A 33 13.44 6.09 -8.18
C GLN A 33 13.87 7.44 -7.56
N LYS A 34 13.31 7.79 -6.40
CA LYS A 34 13.63 9.02 -5.68
C LYS A 34 15.08 9.08 -5.24
N ILE A 35 15.63 8.00 -4.67
CA ILE A 35 17.01 7.95 -4.20
C ILE A 35 17.98 8.05 -5.39
N LYS A 36 17.74 7.30 -6.46
CA LYS A 36 18.61 7.30 -7.65
C LYS A 36 18.63 8.65 -8.39
N ALA A 37 17.54 9.42 -8.31
CA ALA A 37 17.47 10.73 -8.93
C ALA A 37 18.27 11.83 -8.19
N ILE A 38 18.73 11.57 -6.96
CA ILE A 38 19.44 12.58 -6.16
C ILE A 38 20.89 12.69 -6.60
N LYS A 39 21.28 13.94 -6.90
CA LYS A 39 22.66 14.37 -7.13
C LYS A 39 22.96 15.54 -6.20
N VAL A 40 24.13 15.52 -5.60
CA VAL A 40 24.63 16.56 -4.70
C VAL A 40 25.96 17.07 -5.23
N GLU A 41 26.14 18.39 -5.23
CA GLU A 41 27.37 19.04 -5.68
C GLU A 41 27.89 19.96 -4.57
N SER A 42 29.19 19.88 -4.26
CA SER A 42 29.81 20.73 -3.24
C SER A 42 31.25 21.10 -3.63
N GLY A 43 31.40 22.31 -4.16
CA GLY A 43 32.65 22.76 -4.78
C GLY A 43 32.93 21.99 -6.06
N ASP A 44 34.05 21.26 -6.07
CA ASP A 44 34.54 20.44 -7.19
C ASP A 44 34.04 18.98 -7.17
N ILE A 45 33.34 18.56 -6.10
CA ILE A 45 32.90 17.18 -5.94
C ILE A 45 31.43 17.05 -6.32
N ILE A 46 31.14 16.04 -7.15
CA ILE A 46 29.82 15.57 -7.48
C ILE A 46 29.59 14.22 -6.77
N LEU A 47 28.52 14.11 -6.00
CA LEU A 47 28.11 12.92 -5.28
C LEU A 47 26.76 12.41 -5.79
N THR A 48 26.69 11.14 -6.16
CA THR A 48 25.49 10.46 -6.66
C THR A 48 25.24 9.13 -5.95
N ASN A 49 23.99 8.67 -5.96
CA ASN A 49 23.64 7.32 -5.55
C ASN A 49 23.74 6.39 -6.77
N ILE A 50 24.49 5.29 -6.66
CA ILE A 50 24.70 4.32 -7.74
C ILE A 50 23.56 3.30 -7.75
N GLU A 51 23.39 2.61 -6.64
CA GLU A 51 22.45 1.51 -6.48
C GLU A 51 21.91 1.42 -5.05
N LEU A 52 20.76 0.79 -4.92
CA LEU A 52 20.21 0.41 -3.62
C LEU A 52 20.49 -1.07 -3.44
N LYS A 53 21.32 -1.41 -2.44
CA LYS A 53 21.72 -2.79 -2.15
C LYS A 53 20.60 -3.59 -1.53
N SER A 54 19.81 -2.95 -0.67
CA SER A 54 18.64 -3.57 -0.05
C SER A 54 17.61 -2.51 0.33
N ILE A 55 16.33 -2.92 0.25
CA ILE A 55 15.20 -2.17 0.78
C ILE A 55 14.36 -3.15 1.60
N SER A 56 14.47 -3.06 2.91
CA SER A 56 13.79 -3.92 3.88
C SER A 56 12.69 -3.15 4.57
N GLY A 57 11.55 -3.79 4.83
CA GLY A 57 10.38 -3.15 5.41
C GLY A 57 9.15 -3.27 4.53
N ASP A 58 8.09 -2.59 4.91
CA ASP A 58 6.76 -2.75 4.33
C ASP A 58 5.98 -1.44 4.26
N ALA A 59 4.99 -1.44 3.35
CA ALA A 59 4.02 -0.37 3.23
C ALA A 59 2.63 -0.97 3.07
N GLN A 60 1.67 -0.37 3.74
CA GLN A 60 0.29 -0.80 3.71
C GLN A 60 -0.67 0.39 3.71
N VAL A 61 -1.76 0.22 2.97
CA VAL A 61 -2.87 1.17 2.94
C VAL A 61 -4.08 0.52 3.58
N ASN A 62 -4.63 1.21 4.57
CA ASN A 62 -5.87 0.86 5.23
C ASN A 62 -6.95 1.88 4.86
N ILE A 63 -8.17 1.42 4.58
CA ILE A 63 -9.30 2.33 4.37
C ILE A 63 -10.15 2.34 5.64
N ARG A 64 -10.25 3.50 6.29
CA ARG A 64 -11.06 3.67 7.51
C ARG A 64 -12.00 4.84 7.35
N LYS A 65 -13.31 4.58 7.48
CA LYS A 65 -14.37 5.60 7.32
C LYS A 65 -14.23 6.38 6.00
N GLY A 66 -13.92 5.66 4.90
CA GLY A 66 -13.72 6.25 3.57
C GLY A 66 -12.43 7.06 3.38
N LYS A 67 -11.50 7.02 4.34
CA LYS A 67 -10.19 7.69 4.26
C LYS A 67 -9.07 6.67 4.18
N GLN A 68 -8.09 6.94 3.34
CA GLN A 68 -6.84 6.19 3.30
C GLN A 68 -5.98 6.52 4.53
N VAL A 69 -5.42 5.49 5.14
CA VAL A 69 -4.39 5.55 6.16
C VAL A 69 -3.22 4.74 5.62
N LEU A 70 -2.20 5.44 5.14
CA LEU A 70 -0.97 4.84 4.65
C LEU A 70 0.01 4.75 5.82
N VAL A 71 0.56 3.56 6.01
CA VAL A 71 1.66 3.30 6.95
C VAL A 71 2.79 2.67 6.17
N TYR A 72 4.01 3.14 6.38
CA TYR A 72 5.22 2.51 5.86
C TYR A 72 6.36 2.64 6.87
N ASP A 73 7.28 1.70 6.79
CA ASP A 73 8.54 1.66 7.53
C ASP A 73 9.59 0.96 6.64
N PHE A 74 10.72 1.62 6.40
CA PHE A 74 11.79 1.08 5.56
C PHE A 74 13.18 1.36 6.11
N ASP A 75 14.02 0.33 6.00
CA ASP A 75 15.47 0.40 6.08
C ASP A 75 16.08 0.18 4.71
N ILE A 76 16.97 1.07 4.30
CA ILE A 76 17.54 1.07 2.95
C ILE A 76 19.06 1.13 3.04
N GLU A 77 19.76 0.28 2.31
CA GLU A 77 21.20 0.39 2.11
C GLU A 77 21.50 0.93 0.72
N VAL A 78 22.25 2.03 0.65
CA VAL A 78 22.54 2.75 -0.59
C VAL A 78 24.05 2.78 -0.83
N GLU A 79 24.43 2.55 -2.08
CA GLU A 79 25.78 2.78 -2.57
C GLU A 79 25.89 4.17 -3.20
N TRP A 80 26.96 4.88 -2.84
CA TRP A 80 27.25 6.21 -3.34
C TRP A 80 28.60 6.26 -4.03
N ARG A 81 28.72 7.20 -4.98
CA ARG A 81 29.95 7.55 -5.67
C ARG A 81 30.13 9.05 -5.66
N GLY A 82 31.31 9.49 -5.24
CA GLY A 82 31.74 10.87 -5.30
C GLY A 82 32.94 11.00 -6.22
N SER A 83 32.95 11.97 -7.11
CA SER A 83 34.08 12.23 -8.01
C SER A 83 34.35 13.72 -8.16
N ASN A 84 35.62 14.05 -8.41
CA ASN A 84 36.05 15.33 -8.96
C ASN A 84 36.97 15.07 -10.17
N GLU A 85 37.64 16.10 -10.68
CA GLU A 85 38.49 15.97 -11.88
C GLU A 85 39.67 15.00 -11.71
N SER A 86 40.12 14.72 -10.47
CA SER A 86 41.38 14.02 -10.20
C SER A 86 41.23 12.72 -9.40
N ASP A 87 40.18 12.58 -8.61
CA ASP A 87 39.98 11.48 -7.66
C ASP A 87 38.50 11.03 -7.63
N GLU A 88 38.28 9.77 -7.27
CA GLU A 88 36.96 9.15 -7.08
C GLU A 88 36.92 8.48 -5.70
N ALA A 89 35.74 8.39 -5.10
CA ALA A 89 35.47 7.66 -3.88
C ALA A 89 34.11 6.97 -3.97
N GLU A 90 34.03 5.75 -3.46
CA GLU A 90 32.78 5.00 -3.38
C GLU A 90 32.58 4.49 -1.96
N GLY A 91 31.32 4.28 -1.58
CA GLY A 91 30.99 3.82 -0.25
C GLY A 91 29.53 3.45 -0.11
N THR A 92 29.12 3.15 1.11
CA THR A 92 27.70 2.95 1.42
C THR A 92 27.24 3.80 2.59
N TYR A 93 25.93 4.03 2.66
CA TYR A 93 25.24 4.49 3.86
C TYR A 93 23.92 3.74 4.00
N LYS A 94 23.35 3.76 5.20
CA LYS A 94 22.03 3.21 5.47
C LYS A 94 21.07 4.31 5.89
N ILE A 95 19.88 4.30 5.31
CA ILE A 95 18.72 5.04 5.77
C ILE A 95 18.01 4.13 6.74
N LYS A 96 17.87 4.55 7.99
CA LYS A 96 17.21 3.79 9.06
C LYS A 96 15.90 4.46 9.43
N ASP A 97 14.87 3.65 9.65
CA ASP A 97 13.56 4.06 10.18
C ASP A 97 12.84 5.12 9.33
N LEU A 98 12.91 5.00 8.00
CA LEU A 98 12.12 5.83 7.10
C LEU A 98 10.64 5.47 7.26
N ASN A 99 9.93 6.27 8.04
CA ASN A 99 8.58 5.94 8.48
C ASN A 99 7.53 6.99 8.08
N SER A 100 6.27 6.57 8.03
CA SER A 100 5.15 7.41 7.57
C SER A 100 4.62 8.46 8.55
N LEU A 101 5.03 8.44 9.83
CA LEU A 101 4.43 9.31 10.87
C LEU A 101 4.95 10.74 10.78
N ASP A 102 6.26 10.88 10.68
CA ASP A 102 6.97 12.16 10.60
C ASP A 102 7.81 12.29 9.32
N ASN A 103 7.94 11.20 8.54
CA ASN A 103 8.81 11.14 7.37
C ASN A 103 10.27 11.50 7.73
N ASP A 104 10.65 11.22 8.97
CA ASP A 104 12.01 11.32 9.44
C ASP A 104 12.73 9.99 9.25
N PHE A 105 14.05 10.07 9.29
CA PHE A 105 14.96 8.94 9.16
C PHE A 105 16.36 9.36 9.57
N GLU A 106 17.19 8.38 9.91
CA GLU A 106 18.60 8.62 10.22
C GLU A 106 19.49 8.07 9.10
N LEU A 107 20.61 8.76 8.84
CA LEU A 107 21.69 8.18 8.03
C LEU A 107 22.75 7.60 8.95
N ILE A 108 22.91 6.29 8.87
CA ILE A 108 23.86 5.52 9.69
C ILE A 108 24.83 4.73 8.80
N HIS A 109 25.87 4.16 9.41
CA HIS A 109 26.86 3.31 8.73
C HIS A 109 27.52 3.93 7.49
N ILE A 110 27.69 5.25 7.47
CA ILE A 110 28.31 5.99 6.37
C ILE A 110 29.81 5.62 6.30
N ASN A 111 30.18 4.88 5.27
CA ASN A 111 31.53 4.38 5.05
C ASN A 111 32.02 4.71 3.64
N SER A 112 33.33 4.58 3.43
CA SER A 112 34.00 4.65 2.14
C SER A 112 34.76 3.34 1.95
N ARG A 113 34.66 2.71 0.76
CA ARG A 113 35.34 1.45 0.42
C ARG A 113 36.86 1.61 0.43
N SER A 114 37.36 2.78 0.02
CA SER A 114 38.77 3.14 0.00
C SER A 114 38.99 4.53 0.59
N LYS A 115 40.23 4.81 1.01
CA LYS A 115 40.63 6.14 1.48
C LYS A 115 41.28 6.89 0.32
N THR A 116 40.63 7.94 -0.15
CA THR A 116 41.12 8.81 -1.23
C THR A 116 41.17 10.25 -0.74
N LYS A 117 41.68 11.19 -1.54
CA LYS A 117 41.78 12.59 -1.11
C LYS A 117 40.40 13.22 -0.85
N ILE A 118 39.36 12.69 -1.49
CA ILE A 118 37.98 13.19 -1.39
C ILE A 118 37.09 12.35 -0.47
N SER A 119 37.53 11.17 -0.02
CA SER A 119 36.65 10.21 0.69
C SER A 119 36.04 10.76 1.98
N ASP A 120 36.80 11.54 2.76
CA ASP A 120 36.28 12.12 4.01
C ASP A 120 35.26 13.24 3.73
N LYS A 121 35.54 14.10 2.74
CA LYS A 121 34.61 15.14 2.29
C LYS A 121 33.32 14.54 1.72
N CYS A 122 33.40 13.44 0.95
CA CYS A 122 32.23 12.72 0.45
C CYS A 122 31.35 12.18 1.60
N LYS A 123 31.93 11.59 2.65
CA LYS A 123 31.16 11.14 3.83
C LYS A 123 30.45 12.30 4.51
N ASP A 124 31.07 13.47 4.60
CA ASP A 124 30.44 14.66 5.19
C ASP A 124 29.33 15.23 4.30
N MET A 125 29.49 15.19 2.98
CA MET A 125 28.42 15.50 2.02
C MET A 125 27.24 14.53 2.15
N VAL A 126 27.48 13.23 2.39
CA VAL A 126 26.39 12.27 2.68
C VAL A 126 25.63 12.68 3.95
N LYS A 127 26.33 12.99 5.04
CA LYS A 127 25.71 13.37 6.32
C LYS A 127 24.85 14.62 6.24
N ARG A 128 25.26 15.60 5.43
CA ARG A 128 24.63 16.93 5.39
C ARG A 128 23.76 17.09 4.15
N ASP A 129 24.40 17.14 2.99
CA ASP A 129 23.77 17.59 1.76
C ASP A 129 22.87 16.51 1.16
N MET A 130 23.32 15.25 1.15
CA MET A 130 22.49 14.11 0.75
C MET A 130 21.31 13.92 1.70
N HIS A 131 21.53 14.02 3.02
CA HIS A 131 20.47 13.93 4.01
C HIS A 131 19.37 14.99 3.77
N MET A 132 19.75 16.24 3.52
CA MET A 132 18.80 17.32 3.20
C MET A 132 18.02 17.02 1.91
N LYS A 133 18.68 16.52 0.86
CA LYS A 133 18.04 16.17 -0.41
C LYS A 133 17.11 14.97 -0.30
N LEU A 134 17.47 13.96 0.48
CA LEU A 134 16.60 12.83 0.80
C LEU A 134 15.34 13.31 1.54
N LYS A 135 15.49 14.18 2.55
CA LYS A 135 14.36 14.78 3.26
C LYS A 135 13.45 15.56 2.32
N GLU A 136 14.02 16.33 1.40
CA GLU A 136 13.25 17.06 0.39
C GLU A 136 12.49 16.11 -0.55
N SER A 137 13.17 15.07 -1.05
CA SER A 137 12.60 14.11 -2.00
C SER A 137 11.47 13.27 -1.40
N PHE A 138 11.59 12.88 -0.13
CA PHE A 138 10.59 12.06 0.54
C PHE A 138 9.36 12.83 1.01
N LYS A 139 9.37 14.18 1.08
CA LYS A 139 8.18 14.98 1.47
C LYS A 139 6.90 14.62 0.73
N THR A 140 7.01 14.22 -0.54
CA THR A 140 5.86 13.87 -1.39
C THR A 140 5.60 12.36 -1.45
N LEU A 141 6.43 11.52 -0.83
CA LEU A 141 6.33 10.05 -0.92
C LEU A 141 4.97 9.52 -0.48
N MET A 142 4.47 10.00 0.67
CA MET A 142 3.15 9.59 1.18
C MET A 142 2.02 9.95 0.21
N GLN A 143 2.10 11.11 -0.43
CA GLN A 143 1.10 11.57 -1.40
C GLN A 143 1.17 10.74 -2.68
N GLU A 144 2.37 10.45 -3.18
CA GLU A 144 2.58 9.66 -4.38
C GLU A 144 2.09 8.22 -4.21
N ILE A 145 2.40 7.56 -3.08
CA ILE A 145 1.86 6.22 -2.78
C ILE A 145 0.32 6.27 -2.70
N GLY A 146 -0.25 7.29 -2.04
CA GLY A 146 -1.70 7.45 -1.91
C GLY A 146 -2.44 7.70 -3.23
N GLN A 147 -1.77 8.23 -4.26
CA GLN A 147 -2.36 8.44 -5.59
C GLN A 147 -2.72 7.12 -6.28
N PHE A 148 -1.95 6.04 -6.04
CA PHE A 148 -2.27 4.71 -6.61
C PHE A 148 -3.56 4.10 -6.05
N GLU A 149 -3.95 4.45 -4.83
CA GLU A 149 -5.24 4.03 -4.27
C GLU A 149 -6.36 5.01 -4.65
N SER A 150 -6.03 6.28 -4.90
CA SER A 150 -6.99 7.34 -5.27
C SER A 150 -7.23 7.46 -6.78
N ASP A 151 -6.74 6.51 -7.58
CA ASP A 151 -6.88 6.50 -9.03
C ASP A 151 -8.37 6.50 -9.44
N PRO A 152 -8.84 7.51 -10.21
CA PRO A 152 -10.22 7.60 -10.66
C PRO A 152 -10.72 6.36 -11.41
N GLU A 153 -9.87 5.72 -12.24
CA GLU A 153 -10.27 4.53 -12.99
C GLU A 153 -10.52 3.35 -12.06
N LYS A 154 -9.62 3.17 -11.09
CA LYS A 154 -9.74 2.16 -10.05
C LYS A 154 -11.01 2.38 -9.20
N LEU A 155 -11.27 3.62 -8.79
CA LEU A 155 -12.45 3.99 -8.02
C LEU A 155 -13.75 3.75 -8.81
N LYS A 156 -13.77 4.08 -10.10
CA LYS A 156 -14.93 3.84 -10.97
C LYS A 156 -15.20 2.33 -11.12
N LYS A 157 -14.15 1.54 -11.35
CA LYS A 157 -14.25 0.08 -11.45
C LYS A 157 -14.77 -0.54 -10.15
N ASP A 158 -14.33 -0.03 -8.99
CA ASP A 158 -14.84 -0.47 -7.68
C ASP A 158 -16.33 -0.13 -7.51
N GLN A 159 -16.75 1.08 -7.90
CA GLN A 159 -18.17 1.47 -7.87
C GLN A 159 -19.04 0.58 -8.76
N GLU A 160 -18.58 0.26 -9.97
CA GLU A 160 -19.30 -0.64 -10.89
C GLU A 160 -19.40 -2.06 -10.32
N ALA A 161 -18.30 -2.59 -9.76
CA ALA A 161 -18.29 -3.90 -9.13
C ALA A 161 -19.22 -3.98 -7.91
N ARG A 162 -19.32 -2.90 -7.12
CA ARG A 162 -20.27 -2.81 -6.00
C ARG A 162 -21.72 -2.84 -6.47
N LYS A 163 -22.09 -2.04 -7.49
CA LYS A 163 -23.45 -2.06 -8.05
C LYS A 163 -23.84 -3.45 -8.53
N HIS A 164 -22.94 -4.10 -9.26
CA HIS A 164 -23.18 -5.45 -9.75
C HIS A 164 -23.30 -6.48 -8.60
N ALA A 165 -22.46 -6.38 -7.57
CA ALA A 165 -22.56 -7.24 -6.39
C ALA A 165 -23.87 -7.01 -5.61
N GLU A 166 -24.31 -5.76 -5.47
CA GLU A 166 -25.60 -5.40 -4.85
C GLU A 166 -26.79 -5.98 -5.63
N GLU A 167 -26.76 -5.90 -6.95
CA GLU A 167 -27.76 -6.51 -7.84
C GLU A 167 -27.80 -8.03 -7.68
N GLN A 168 -26.64 -8.70 -7.67
CA GLN A 168 -26.57 -10.15 -7.45
C GLN A 168 -27.09 -10.55 -6.07
N ILE A 169 -26.74 -9.80 -5.01
CA ILE A 169 -27.24 -10.06 -3.65
C ILE A 169 -28.77 -9.89 -3.60
N LYS A 170 -29.31 -8.90 -4.30
CA LYS A 170 -30.76 -8.67 -4.38
C LYS A 170 -31.47 -9.84 -5.08
N GLN A 171 -30.97 -10.25 -6.25
CA GLN A 171 -31.52 -11.39 -7.00
C GLN A 171 -31.45 -12.68 -6.19
N ALA A 172 -30.33 -12.94 -5.50
CA ALA A 172 -30.18 -14.12 -4.65
C ALA A 172 -31.16 -14.11 -3.46
N LYS A 173 -31.43 -12.94 -2.87
CA LYS A 173 -32.43 -12.81 -1.79
C LYS A 173 -33.85 -13.07 -2.30
N GLU A 174 -34.20 -12.57 -3.48
CA GLU A 174 -35.50 -12.80 -4.12
C GLU A 174 -35.69 -14.29 -4.44
N GLN A 175 -34.74 -14.92 -5.12
CA GLN A 175 -34.78 -16.35 -5.45
C GLN A 175 -34.87 -17.24 -4.20
N ASN A 176 -34.11 -16.92 -3.15
CA ASN A 176 -34.17 -17.66 -1.88
C ASN A 176 -35.52 -17.46 -1.17
N GLY A 177 -36.12 -16.26 -1.27
CA GLY A 177 -37.48 -15.99 -0.79
C GLY A 177 -38.52 -16.85 -1.51
N GLU A 178 -38.48 -16.88 -2.83
CA GLU A 178 -39.37 -17.71 -3.66
C GLU A 178 -39.21 -19.22 -3.38
N LEU A 179 -37.97 -19.66 -3.14
CA LEU A 179 -37.67 -21.05 -2.80
C LEU A 179 -38.26 -21.42 -1.44
N LYS A 180 -38.08 -20.57 -0.43
CA LYS A 180 -38.65 -20.78 0.92
C LYS A 180 -40.18 -20.86 0.87
N GLU A 181 -40.83 -20.01 0.08
CA GLU A 181 -42.29 -20.04 -0.09
C GLU A 181 -42.75 -21.34 -0.76
N ARG A 182 -42.06 -21.80 -1.82
CA ARG A 182 -42.36 -23.08 -2.47
C ARG A 182 -42.24 -24.27 -1.50
N ILE A 183 -41.16 -24.32 -0.72
CA ILE A 183 -40.96 -25.37 0.29
C ILE A 183 -42.08 -25.34 1.34
N PHE A 184 -42.48 -24.15 1.81
CA PHE A 184 -43.57 -23.99 2.77
C PHE A 184 -44.91 -24.49 2.23
N GLN A 185 -45.26 -24.15 0.97
CA GLN A 185 -46.51 -24.62 0.35
C GLN A 185 -46.52 -26.14 0.13
N GLU A 186 -45.40 -26.73 -0.31
CA GLU A 186 -45.27 -28.19 -0.41
C GLU A 186 -45.46 -28.88 0.95
N GLN A 187 -44.85 -28.34 2.00
CA GLN A 187 -44.95 -28.89 3.35
C GLN A 187 -46.39 -28.81 3.87
N LYS A 188 -47.06 -27.68 3.66
CA LYS A 188 -48.49 -27.50 4.00
C LYS A 188 -49.39 -28.48 3.26
N LEU A 189 -49.14 -28.72 1.97
CA LEU A 189 -49.89 -29.69 1.18
C LEU A 189 -49.66 -31.13 1.65
N LYS A 190 -48.42 -31.49 1.98
CA LYS A 190 -48.08 -32.80 2.56
C LYS A 190 -48.78 -33.03 3.90
N GLU A 191 -48.79 -32.03 4.78
CA GLU A 191 -49.51 -32.11 6.06
C GLU A 191 -51.01 -32.26 5.88
N MET A 192 -51.63 -31.54 4.92
CA MET A 192 -53.05 -31.71 4.60
C MET A 192 -53.37 -33.12 4.11
N LYS A 193 -52.57 -33.66 3.19
CA LYS A 193 -52.74 -35.03 2.70
C LYS A 193 -52.61 -36.06 3.82
N MET A 194 -51.59 -35.93 4.66
CA MET A 194 -51.36 -36.84 5.79
C MET A 194 -52.52 -36.80 6.80
N LYS A 195 -53.10 -35.62 7.07
CA LYS A 195 -54.31 -35.49 7.90
C LYS A 195 -55.53 -36.16 7.26
N GLN A 196 -55.72 -36.02 5.95
CA GLN A 196 -56.83 -36.66 5.23
C GLN A 196 -56.69 -38.19 5.25
N GLU A 197 -55.50 -38.72 4.98
CA GLU A 197 -55.20 -40.15 5.05
C GLU A 197 -55.43 -40.69 6.46
N PHE A 198 -54.93 -40.00 7.49
CA PHE A 198 -55.16 -40.40 8.88
C PHE A 198 -56.66 -40.45 9.24
N THR A 199 -57.42 -39.43 8.81
CA THR A 199 -58.86 -39.37 9.05
C THR A 199 -59.57 -40.55 8.38
N GLN A 200 -59.25 -40.87 7.13
CA GLN A 200 -59.84 -42.00 6.40
C GLN A 200 -59.55 -43.35 7.07
N VAL A 201 -58.32 -43.59 7.51
CA VAL A 201 -57.92 -44.82 8.22
C VAL A 201 -58.63 -44.96 9.56
N SER A 202 -58.85 -43.85 10.28
CA SER A 202 -59.55 -43.87 11.58
C SER A 202 -61.07 -44.09 11.49
N SER A 203 -61.65 -43.99 10.28
CA SER A 203 -63.08 -44.16 10.01
C SER A 203 -63.44 -45.52 9.37
N GLN A 204 -62.46 -46.42 9.20
CA GLN A 204 -62.64 -47.84 8.87
C GLN A 204 -62.50 -48.69 10.12
#